data_AF-A0A1V5E233-F1
#
_entry.id   AF-A0A1V5E233-F1
#
_cell.length_a   1.000
_cell.length_b   1.000
_cell.length_c   1.000
_cell.angle_alpha   90.00
_cell.angle_beta   90.00
_cell.angle_gamma   90.00
#
_symmetry.space_group_name_H-M   'P 1'
#
loop_
_entity.id
_entity.type
_entity.pdbx_description
1 polymer ?
#
loop_
_entity_poly.entity_id
_entity_poly.type
_entity_poly.pdbx_seq_one_letter_code
_entity_poly.pdbx_strand_id
1 'polypeptide(L)'
;MKLAPEHSEQGVLDVMGKAGRRHLADFKEAFDRLSRKAGKKQFLTYYLLAAHPGCTDEDMQRLGEFARRELHLAPEQVQIFTPTPSTWSTVMYRTGVDPFSGRRLFVEKTARGKQRQKDLATGDGRRERRKKKNRNAGRACPT
;
A
#
# COMPACT_ATOMS: atom_id res chain seq x y z
N MET A 1 -13.09 12.54 7.15
CA MET A 1 -13.86 11.35 6.71
C MET A 1 -12.88 10.22 6.47
N LYS A 2 -13.26 8.98 6.75
CA LYS A 2 -12.39 7.80 6.61
C LYS A 2 -12.78 7.00 5.38
N LEU A 3 -11.81 6.56 4.60
CA LEU A 3 -11.97 5.72 3.41
C LEU A 3 -11.06 4.50 3.49
N ALA A 4 -11.53 3.36 2.97
CA ALA A 4 -10.76 2.12 2.92
C ALA A 4 -10.57 1.64 1.47
N PRO A 5 -9.71 2.33 0.69
CA PRO A 5 -9.36 1.85 -0.64
C PRO A 5 -8.51 0.58 -0.59
N GLU A 6 -7.78 0.33 0.50
CA GLU A 6 -6.86 -0.79 0.75
C GLU A 6 -5.64 -0.80 -0.18
N HIS A 7 -5.79 -0.67 -1.49
CA HIS A 7 -4.66 -0.62 -2.44
C HIS A 7 -4.95 0.34 -3.62
N SER A 8 -3.94 0.58 -4.45
CA SER A 8 -4.02 1.34 -5.71
C SER A 8 -3.83 0.50 -6.97
N GLU A 9 -3.35 -0.73 -6.83
CA GLU A 9 -2.85 -1.52 -7.97
C GLU A 9 -3.96 -2.45 -8.42
N GLN A 10 -4.32 -2.36 -9.70
CA GLN A 10 -5.50 -3.07 -10.22
C GLN A 10 -5.41 -4.57 -9.99
N GLY A 11 -4.26 -5.20 -10.25
CA GLY A 11 -4.09 -6.62 -10.03
C GLY A 11 -4.30 -7.07 -8.57
N VAL A 12 -3.95 -6.22 -7.60
CA VAL A 12 -4.21 -6.51 -6.18
C VAL A 12 -5.67 -6.23 -5.83
N LEU A 13 -6.25 -5.15 -6.35
CA LEU A 13 -7.66 -4.78 -6.16
C LEU A 13 -8.61 -5.83 -6.75
N ASP A 14 -8.28 -6.41 -7.90
CA ASP A 14 -9.06 -7.49 -8.52
C ASP A 14 -9.12 -8.71 -7.61
N VAL A 15 -7.99 -9.10 -7.01
CA VAL A 15 -7.93 -10.20 -6.02
C VAL A 15 -8.71 -9.85 -4.74
N MET A 16 -8.80 -8.57 -4.37
CA MET A 16 -9.63 -8.09 -3.27
C MET A 16 -11.13 -7.97 -3.64
N GLY A 17 -11.50 -8.10 -4.92
CA GLY A 17 -12.86 -7.84 -5.40
C GLY A 17 -13.26 -6.36 -5.34
N LYS A 18 -12.30 -5.44 -5.46
CA LYS A 18 -12.52 -3.99 -5.37
C LYS A 18 -12.38 -3.29 -6.71
N ALA A 19 -13.12 -2.19 -6.84
CA ALA A 19 -13.02 -1.30 -7.98
C ALA A 19 -11.65 -0.60 -8.04
N GLY A 20 -11.23 -0.22 -9.24
CA GLY A 20 -9.92 0.36 -9.50
C GLY A 20 -9.68 1.73 -8.85
N ARG A 21 -8.42 2.14 -8.81
CA ARG A 21 -7.96 3.39 -8.17
C ARG A 21 -8.65 4.67 -8.66
N ARG A 22 -9.20 4.67 -9.89
CA ARG A 22 -9.83 5.83 -10.51
C ARG A 22 -11.02 6.34 -9.66
N HIS A 23 -11.81 5.44 -9.10
CA HIS A 23 -12.93 5.81 -8.24
C HIS A 23 -12.49 6.60 -7.00
N LEU A 24 -11.32 6.25 -6.43
CA LEU A 24 -10.77 6.98 -5.29
C LEU A 24 -10.29 8.38 -5.69
N ALA A 25 -9.63 8.51 -6.84
CA ALA A 25 -9.15 9.79 -7.35
C ALA A 25 -10.33 10.73 -7.65
N ASP A 26 -11.35 10.24 -8.37
CA ASP A 26 -12.56 11.00 -8.70
C ASP A 26 -13.31 11.44 -7.42
N PHE A 27 -13.42 10.53 -6.43
CA PHE A 27 -14.01 10.85 -5.13
C PHE A 27 -13.24 11.95 -4.40
N LYS A 28 -11.89 11.84 -4.36
CA LYS A 28 -11.04 12.83 -3.69
C LYS A 28 -11.19 14.20 -4.33
N GLU A 29 -11.19 14.29 -5.66
CA GLU A 29 -11.36 15.55 -6.38
C GLU A 29 -12.72 16.20 -6.04
N ALA A 30 -13.79 15.41 -6.08
CA ALA A 30 -15.12 15.88 -5.72
C ALA A 30 -15.20 16.34 -4.26
N PHE A 31 -14.60 15.57 -3.33
CA PHE A 31 -14.53 15.90 -1.91
C PHE A 31 -13.80 17.20 -1.66
N ASP A 32 -12.62 17.39 -2.25
CA ASP A 32 -11.80 18.58 -2.09
C ASP A 32 -12.52 19.82 -2.65
N ARG A 33 -13.16 19.68 -3.83
CA ARG A 33 -13.95 20.75 -4.46
C ARG A 33 -15.13 21.17 -3.58
N LEU A 34 -15.90 20.22 -3.07
CA LEU A 34 -17.07 20.49 -2.22
C LEU A 34 -16.66 21.06 -0.85
N SER A 35 -15.58 20.56 -0.26
CA SER A 35 -15.05 21.07 1.01
C SER A 35 -14.63 22.54 0.88
N ARG A 36 -13.92 22.88 -0.21
CA ARG A 36 -13.56 24.27 -0.54
C ARG A 36 -14.79 25.15 -0.73
N LYS A 37 -15.78 24.70 -1.51
CA LYS A 37 -17.03 25.44 -1.76
C LYS A 37 -17.81 25.70 -0.46
N ALA A 38 -17.78 24.75 0.48
CA ALA A 38 -18.43 24.88 1.77
C ALA A 38 -17.60 25.69 2.81
N GLY A 39 -16.39 26.13 2.47
CA GLY A 39 -15.48 26.83 3.38
C GLY A 39 -14.97 25.96 4.55
N LYS A 40 -15.06 24.63 4.44
CA LYS A 40 -14.68 23.70 5.52
C LYS A 40 -13.30 23.12 5.30
N LYS A 41 -12.49 23.07 6.37
CA LYS A 41 -11.20 22.35 6.39
C LYS A 41 -11.44 20.88 6.75
N GLN A 42 -11.85 20.10 5.75
CA GLN A 42 -12.10 18.67 5.90
C GLN A 42 -10.96 17.86 5.28
N PHE A 43 -10.67 16.71 5.86
CA PHE A 43 -9.59 15.84 5.42
C PHE A 43 -10.07 14.41 5.26
N LEU A 44 -9.40 13.69 4.36
CA LEU A 44 -9.57 12.26 4.14
C LEU A 44 -8.46 11.49 4.85
N THR A 45 -8.86 10.43 5.54
CA THR A 45 -7.95 9.45 6.13
C THR A 45 -8.13 8.15 5.37
N TYR A 46 -7.03 7.56 4.90
CA TYR A 46 -7.06 6.38 4.05
C TYR A 46 -6.47 5.17 4.79
N TYR A 47 -7.16 4.04 4.72
CA TYR A 47 -6.63 2.76 5.16
C TYR A 47 -6.01 2.04 3.97
N LEU A 48 -4.69 1.86 4.02
CA LEU A 48 -3.90 1.14 3.01
C LEU A 48 -3.38 -0.17 3.60
N LEU A 49 -3.34 -1.22 2.79
CA LEU A 49 -3.05 -2.58 3.20
C LEU A 49 -1.81 -3.12 2.46
N ALA A 50 -0.83 -3.59 3.21
CA ALA A 50 0.35 -4.28 2.73
C ALA A 50 0.19 -5.80 2.84
N ALA A 51 0.93 -6.55 2.02
CA ALA A 51 1.05 -8.01 2.13
C ALA A 51 -0.27 -8.79 2.01
N HIS A 52 -1.24 -8.23 1.28
CA HIS A 52 -2.38 -8.99 0.81
C HIS A 52 -1.94 -10.07 -0.21
N PRO A 53 -2.62 -11.23 -0.32
CA PRO A 53 -2.38 -12.17 -1.43
C PRO A 53 -2.36 -11.47 -2.80
N GLY A 54 -1.39 -11.82 -3.62
CA GLY A 54 -1.14 -11.19 -4.93
C GLY A 54 -0.34 -9.90 -4.88
N CYS A 55 -0.02 -9.35 -3.71
CA CYS A 55 0.74 -8.11 -3.55
C CYS A 55 2.25 -8.35 -3.56
N THR A 56 2.95 -7.71 -4.50
CA THR A 56 4.41 -7.74 -4.64
C THR A 56 5.10 -6.53 -4.02
N ASP A 57 6.42 -6.56 -3.93
CA ASP A 57 7.20 -5.40 -3.48
C ASP A 57 7.05 -4.22 -4.45
N GLU A 58 6.95 -4.48 -5.75
CA GLU A 58 6.73 -3.48 -6.79
C GLU A 58 5.36 -2.81 -6.64
N ASP A 59 4.32 -3.57 -6.30
CA ASP A 59 2.99 -3.03 -6.02
C ASP A 59 3.03 -2.04 -4.84
N MET A 60 3.78 -2.38 -3.80
CA MET A 60 3.92 -1.52 -2.61
C MET A 60 4.72 -0.24 -2.89
N GLN A 61 5.71 -0.30 -3.79
CA GLN A 61 6.40 0.90 -4.26
C GLN A 61 5.45 1.83 -5.01
N ARG A 62 4.66 1.28 -5.95
CA ARG A 62 3.66 2.04 -6.71
C ARG A 62 2.58 2.63 -5.80
N LEU A 63 2.11 1.85 -4.82
CA LEU A 63 1.17 2.33 -3.80
C LEU A 63 1.72 3.52 -3.01
N GLY A 64 2.98 3.43 -2.59
CA GLY A 64 3.64 4.54 -1.90
C GLY A 64 3.75 5.80 -2.77
N GLU A 65 4.02 5.66 -4.07
CA GLU A 65 4.10 6.78 -5.00
C GLU A 65 2.72 7.40 -5.24
N PHE A 66 1.69 6.58 -5.44
CA PHE A 66 0.30 7.00 -5.54
C PHE A 66 -0.17 7.77 -4.31
N ALA A 67 0.07 7.25 -3.11
CA ALA A 67 -0.33 7.89 -1.86
C ALA A 67 0.29 9.29 -1.69
N ARG A 68 1.55 9.47 -2.08
CA ARG A 68 2.23 10.77 -1.98
C ARG A 68 1.79 11.76 -3.06
N ARG A 69 1.63 11.29 -4.29
CA ARG A 69 1.38 12.15 -5.46
C ARG A 69 -0.09 12.50 -5.64
N GLU A 70 -0.99 11.52 -5.50
CA GLU A 70 -2.41 11.70 -5.80
C GLU A 70 -3.24 11.94 -4.52
N LEU A 71 -2.93 11.22 -3.44
CA LEU A 71 -3.65 11.40 -2.17
C LEU A 71 -3.08 12.51 -1.29
N HIS A 72 -1.86 13.00 -1.61
CA HIS A 72 -1.08 13.93 -0.78
C HIS A 72 -0.99 13.48 0.69
N LEU A 73 -0.90 12.17 0.88
CA LEU A 73 -0.87 11.53 2.18
C LEU A 73 0.56 11.11 2.52
N ALA A 74 0.97 11.27 3.77
CA ALA A 74 2.10 10.54 4.32
C ALA A 74 1.64 9.08 4.57
N PRO A 75 2.18 8.07 3.86
CA PRO A 75 1.74 6.68 3.98
C PRO A 75 2.24 6.01 5.28
N GLU A 76 2.23 6.71 6.41
CA GLU A 76 2.52 6.12 7.72
C GLU A 76 1.41 5.15 8.16
N GLN A 77 0.21 5.32 7.61
CA GLN A 77 -1.00 4.55 7.92
C GLN A 77 -1.18 3.31 7.02
N VAL A 78 -0.11 2.54 6.83
CA VAL A 78 -0.18 1.25 6.12
C VAL A 78 -0.28 0.11 7.14
N GLN A 79 -1.34 -0.69 7.02
CA GLN A 79 -1.59 -1.87 7.85
C GLN A 79 -1.10 -3.13 7.13
N ILE A 80 -0.45 -4.03 7.86
CA ILE A 80 -0.11 -5.36 7.32
C ILE A 80 -1.36 -6.25 7.37
N PHE A 81 -1.62 -6.97 6.28
CA PHE A 81 -2.69 -7.95 6.21
C PHE A 81 -2.55 -9.05 7.28
N THR A 82 -3.61 -9.17 8.08
CA THR A 82 -3.79 -10.22 9.07
C THR A 82 -4.92 -11.13 8.59
N PRO A 83 -4.66 -12.43 8.35
CA PRO A 83 -5.70 -13.36 7.94
C PRO A 83 -6.78 -13.47 9.02
N THR A 84 -8.01 -13.13 8.67
CA THR A 84 -9.19 -13.28 9.52
C THR A 84 -10.03 -14.48 9.04
N PRO A 85 -10.61 -15.27 9.96
CA PRO A 85 -11.50 -16.37 9.59
C PRO A 85 -12.63 -15.90 8.67
N SER A 86 -13.16 -16.84 7.87
CA SER A 86 -14.34 -16.61 7.02
C SER A 86 -14.16 -15.52 5.94
N THR A 87 -12.94 -15.32 5.44
CA THR A 87 -12.66 -14.42 4.30
C THR A 87 -11.96 -15.13 3.15
N TRP A 88 -12.28 -14.74 1.92
CA TRP A 88 -11.61 -15.23 0.72
C TRP A 88 -10.12 -14.89 0.72
N SER A 89 -9.74 -13.69 1.20
CA SER A 89 -8.34 -13.31 1.38
C SER A 89 -7.58 -14.28 2.29
N THR A 90 -8.21 -14.83 3.33
CA THR A 90 -7.57 -15.86 4.18
C THR A 90 -7.45 -17.20 3.45
N VAL A 91 -8.44 -17.59 2.65
CA VAL A 91 -8.34 -18.79 1.79
C VAL A 91 -7.19 -18.63 0.79
N MET A 92 -7.14 -17.52 0.07
CA MET A 92 -6.06 -17.18 -0.86
C MET A 92 -4.72 -17.12 -0.16
N TYR A 93 -4.66 -16.51 1.02
CA TYR A 93 -3.45 -16.50 1.83
C TYR A 93 -3.00 -17.92 2.13
N ARG A 94 -3.87 -18.78 2.67
CA ARG A 94 -3.51 -20.15 3.08
C ARG A 94 -3.12 -21.04 1.90
N THR A 95 -3.84 -20.96 0.79
CA THR A 95 -3.68 -21.85 -0.36
C THR A 95 -2.67 -21.33 -1.39
N GLY A 96 -2.42 -20.03 -1.45
CA GLY A 96 -1.66 -19.40 -2.52
C GLY A 96 -2.38 -19.44 -3.87
N VAL A 97 -3.70 -19.61 -3.88
CA VAL A 97 -4.53 -19.74 -5.08
C VAL A 97 -5.74 -18.83 -4.97
N ASP A 98 -6.08 -18.15 -6.05
CA ASP A 98 -7.37 -17.48 -6.20
C ASP A 98 -8.47 -18.55 -6.42
N PRO A 99 -9.42 -18.73 -5.49
CA PRO A 99 -10.44 -19.76 -5.59
C PRO A 99 -11.40 -19.57 -6.77
N PHE A 100 -11.48 -18.36 -7.35
CA PHE A 100 -12.40 -18.08 -8.46
C PHE A 100 -11.75 -18.34 -9.82
N SER A 101 -10.50 -17.92 -10.00
CA SER A 101 -9.79 -18.10 -11.28
C SER A 101 -8.88 -19.33 -11.32
N GLY A 102 -8.59 -19.95 -10.18
CA GLY A 102 -7.61 -21.04 -10.05
C GLY A 102 -6.15 -20.59 -10.22
N ARG A 103 -5.89 -19.29 -10.38
CA ARG A 103 -4.55 -18.76 -10.59
C ARG A 103 -3.73 -18.81 -9.31
N ARG A 104 -2.44 -19.16 -9.43
CA ARG A 104 -1.49 -19.06 -8.32
C ARG A 104 -1.20 -17.60 -8.01
N LEU A 105 -1.17 -17.28 -6.72
CA LEU A 105 -0.89 -15.96 -6.17
C LEU A 105 0.41 -16.01 -5.38
N PHE A 106 1.21 -14.94 -5.51
CA PHE A 106 2.29 -14.71 -4.56
C PHE A 106 1.70 -14.38 -3.18
N VAL A 107 2.22 -14.99 -2.12
CA VAL A 107 1.80 -14.73 -0.74
C VAL A 107 3.02 -14.58 0.15
N GLU A 108 3.23 -13.38 0.68
CA GLU A 108 4.28 -13.14 1.66
C GLU A 108 3.84 -13.63 3.05
N LYS A 109 4.55 -14.64 3.56
CA LYS A 109 4.25 -15.29 4.84
C LYS A 109 5.11 -14.79 5.98
N THR A 110 6.31 -14.34 5.67
CA THR A 110 7.31 -14.02 6.69
C THR A 110 7.01 -12.66 7.30
N ALA A 111 7.10 -12.55 8.63
CA ALA A 111 6.89 -11.26 9.31
C ALA A 111 7.83 -10.18 8.75
N ARG A 112 9.10 -10.54 8.50
CA ARG A 112 10.10 -9.66 7.89
C ARG A 112 9.70 -9.21 6.50
N GLY A 113 9.19 -10.10 5.65
CA GLY A 113 8.78 -9.73 4.30
C GLY A 113 7.52 -8.87 4.26
N LYS A 114 6.55 -9.15 5.12
CA LYS A 114 5.37 -8.30 5.29
C LYS A 114 5.75 -6.90 5.76
N GLN A 115 6.69 -6.81 6.71
CA GLN A 115 7.20 -5.52 7.17
C GLN A 115 7.97 -4.80 6.05
N ARG A 116 8.80 -5.50 5.28
CA ARG A 116 9.51 -4.93 4.12
C ARG A 116 8.53 -4.30 3.12
N GLN A 117 7.44 -5.00 2.79
CA GLN A 117 6.39 -4.48 1.92
C GLN A 117 5.75 -3.20 2.47
N LYS A 118 5.42 -3.17 3.76
CA LYS A 118 4.95 -1.96 4.43
C LYS A 118 5.95 -0.81 4.32
N ASP A 119 7.23 -1.06 4.59
CA ASP A 119 8.30 -0.05 4.57
C ASP A 119 8.54 0.54 3.17
N LEU A 120 8.28 -0.24 2.12
CA LEU A 120 8.36 0.22 0.73
C LEU A 120 7.29 1.26 0.41
N ALA A 121 6.06 1.08 0.89
CA ALA A 121 5.03 2.10 0.74
C ALA A 121 5.30 3.32 1.63
N THR A 122 5.71 3.14 2.89
CA THR A 122 5.95 4.25 3.83
C THR A 122 7.17 5.09 3.46
N GLY A 123 8.13 4.50 2.74
CA GLY A 123 9.36 5.16 2.28
C GLY A 123 10.52 5.07 3.27
N ASP A 124 10.34 4.36 4.39
CA ASP A 124 11.39 4.10 5.37
C ASP A 124 12.55 3.32 4.75
N GLY A 125 12.26 2.43 3.79
CA GLY A 125 13.30 1.72 3.04
C GLY A 125 14.24 2.62 2.24
N ARG A 126 13.77 3.77 1.70
CA ARG A 126 14.64 4.75 1.01
C ARG A 126 15.51 5.52 2.03
N ARG A 127 14.97 5.80 3.21
CA ARG A 127 15.69 6.48 4.31
C ARG A 127 16.80 5.59 4.88
N GLU A 128 16.52 4.30 5.07
CA GLU A 128 17.47 3.27 5.52
C GLU A 128 18.61 3.07 4.50
N ARG A 129 18.28 2.94 3.21
CA ARG A 129 19.27 2.81 2.12
C ARG A 129 20.15 4.05 2.00
N ARG A 130 19.57 5.26 2.13
CA ARG A 130 20.32 6.52 2.11
C ARG A 130 21.25 6.65 3.33
N LYS A 131 20.80 6.24 4.53
CA LYS A 131 21.65 6.15 5.73
C LYS A 131 22.82 5.17 5.55
N LYS A 132 22.58 3.97 5.00
CA LYS A 132 23.65 2.99 4.72
C LYS A 132 24.65 3.50 3.68
N LYS A 133 24.17 4.15 2.62
CA LYS A 133 25.04 4.76 1.59
C LYS A 133 25.93 5.86 2.17
N ASN A 134 25.39 6.74 3.01
CA ASN A 134 26.18 7.77 3.70
C ASN A 134 27.18 7.19 4.72
N ARG A 135 26.82 6.11 5.43
CA ARG A 135 27.74 5.42 6.36
C ARG A 135 28.91 4.74 5.64
N ASN A 136 28.69 4.16 4.46
CA ASN A 136 29.77 3.57 3.65
C ASN A 136 30.64 4.64 2.98
N ALA A 137 30.07 5.78 2.57
CA ALA A 137 30.83 6.88 1.99
C ALA A 137 31.79 7.55 3.00
N GLY A 138 31.46 7.55 4.29
CA GLY A 138 32.33 8.09 5.36
C GLY A 138 33.42 7.15 5.85
N ARG A 139 33.55 5.93 5.31
CA ARG A 139 34.60 4.95 5.68
C ARG A 139 35.75 4.87 4.66
N ALA A 140 35.64 5.55 3.52
CA ALA A 140 36.74 5.70 2.59
C ALA A 140 37.59 6.91 3.03
N CYS A 141 38.57 6.68 3.92
CA CYS A 141 39.65 7.66 4.14
C CYS A 141 40.60 7.66 2.93
N PRO A 142 41.12 8.82 2.52
CA PRO A 142 42.18 8.91 1.53
C PRO A 142 43.50 8.39 2.13
N THR A 143 44.25 7.65 1.32
CA THR A 143 45.62 7.18 1.57
C THR A 143 46.60 8.33 1.78
#